data_AF-A0A151EIX3-F1
#
_entry.id   AF-A0A151EIX3-F1
#
_cell.length_a   1.000
_cell.length_b   1.000
_cell.length_c   1.000
_cell.angle_alpha   90.00
_cell.angle_beta   90.00
_cell.angle_gamma   90.00
#
_symmetry.space_group_name_H-M   'P 1'
#
loop_
_entity.id
_entity.type
_entity.pdbx_description
1 polymer ?
#
loop_
_entity_poly.entity_id
_entity_poly.type
_entity_poly.pdbx_seq_one_letter_code
_entity_poly.pdbx_strand_id
1 'polypeptide(L)'
;MLDTIFEIIFLIFFIGGCTIRAVWTIRIRQVRKREDETKLERFLMFCNFIGMQVIPLIYVFTSWLDSADYHLPTWAGVVGAVVFGFALWLFWRSHADLGRSWTVDLKIREEHKLITDGVFKHIRHPMYAAHWLWGVAQALLLWNWRENDA
;
A
#
# COMPACT_ATOMS: atom_id res chain seq x y z
N MET A 1 10.59 -19.95 6.56
CA MET A 1 10.02 -18.66 7.04
C MET A 1 10.19 -17.60 5.97
N LEU A 2 11.40 -17.37 5.45
CA LEU A 2 11.57 -16.71 4.16
C LEU A 2 12.13 -17.74 3.20
N ASP A 3 11.23 -18.42 2.52
CA ASP A 3 11.56 -19.62 1.76
C ASP A 3 11.69 -19.30 0.27
N THR A 4 11.24 -18.12 -0.17
CA THR A 4 11.36 -17.67 -1.56
C THR A 4 11.89 -16.25 -1.72
N ILE A 5 12.51 -16.00 -2.88
CA ILE A 5 12.92 -14.65 -3.28
C ILE A 5 11.75 -13.67 -3.35
N PHE A 6 10.52 -14.15 -3.62
CA PHE A 6 9.32 -13.33 -3.70
C PHE A 6 8.86 -12.82 -2.34
N GLU A 7 8.99 -13.61 -1.27
CA GLU A 7 8.73 -13.15 0.09
C GLU A 7 9.72 -12.07 0.54
N ILE A 8 10.99 -12.21 0.17
CA ILE A 8 12.01 -11.18 0.44
C ILE A 8 11.67 -9.88 -0.30
N ILE A 9 11.33 -9.97 -1.59
CA ILE A 9 10.91 -8.82 -2.39
C ILE A 9 9.66 -8.17 -1.78
N PHE A 10 8.68 -8.99 -1.38
CA PHE A 10 7.48 -8.54 -0.69
C PHE A 10 7.84 -7.75 0.58
N LEU A 11 8.71 -8.27 1.44
CA LEU A 11 9.12 -7.59 2.67
C LEU A 11 9.85 -6.27 2.41
N ILE A 12 10.74 -6.22 1.42
CA ILE A 12 11.43 -4.99 1.03
C ILE A 12 10.42 -3.91 0.62
N PHE A 13 9.48 -4.28 -0.24
CA PHE A 13 8.44 -3.35 -0.69
C PHE A 13 7.46 -2.96 0.43
N PHE A 14 7.10 -3.91 1.29
CA PHE A 14 6.27 -3.69 2.45
C PHE A 14 6.89 -2.66 3.40
N ILE A 15 8.17 -2.83 3.73
CA ILE A 15 8.93 -1.90 4.56
C ILE A 15 9.00 -0.53 3.88
N GLY A 16 9.30 -0.48 2.58
CA GLY A 16 9.31 0.76 1.81
C GLY A 16 7.99 1.52 1.88
N GLY A 17 6.86 0.84 1.71
CA GLY A 17 5.52 1.42 1.85
C GLY A 17 5.22 1.92 3.26
N CYS A 18 5.62 1.17 4.28
CA CYS A 18 5.49 1.58 5.68
C CYS A 18 6.31 2.84 5.98
N THR A 19 7.55 2.93 5.47
CA THR A 19 8.42 4.11 5.60
C THR A 19 7.79 5.32 4.92
N ILE A 20 7.29 5.18 3.68
CA ILE A 20 6.58 6.25 2.97
C ILE A 20 5.41 6.74 3.84
N ARG A 21 4.54 5.83 4.28
CA ARG A 21 3.36 6.17 5.09
C ARG A 21 3.77 6.87 6.38
N ALA A 22 4.78 6.37 7.10
CA ALA A 22 5.25 6.95 8.35
C ALA A 22 5.80 8.37 8.16
N VAL A 23 6.70 8.58 7.18
CA VAL A 23 7.30 9.89 6.88
C VAL A 23 6.21 10.91 6.55
N TRP A 24 5.28 10.58 5.68
CA TRP A 24 4.21 11.50 5.28
C TRP A 24 3.18 11.72 6.39
N THR A 25 2.85 10.70 7.18
CA THR A 25 1.97 10.86 8.35
C THR A 25 2.57 11.80 9.38
N ILE A 26 3.87 11.68 9.65
CA ILE A 26 4.58 12.56 10.58
C ILE A 26 4.60 14.00 10.04
N ARG A 27 4.85 14.18 8.74
CA ARG A 27 4.85 15.51 8.10
C ARG A 27 3.48 16.19 8.07
N ILE A 28 2.40 15.42 7.92
CA ILE A 28 1.03 15.94 7.75
C ILE A 28 0.27 16.07 9.09
N ARG A 29 0.83 15.56 10.20
CA ARG A 29 0.19 15.51 11.54
C ARG A 29 -0.20 16.87 12.16
N GLN A 30 -0.05 17.97 11.42
CA GLN A 30 -0.43 19.33 11.81
C GLN A 30 -1.83 19.76 11.32
N VAL A 31 -2.58 18.93 10.57
CA VAL A 31 -3.91 19.33 10.07
C VAL A 31 -5.03 18.61 10.84
N ARG A 32 -5.78 19.41 11.59
CA ARG A 32 -7.11 19.23 12.22
C ARG A 32 -7.71 17.82 12.18
N LYS A 33 -7.97 17.29 13.39
CA LYS A 33 -8.82 16.12 13.66
C LYS A 33 -10.11 16.24 12.84
N ARG A 34 -10.34 15.29 11.92
CA ARG A 34 -11.56 15.21 11.11
C ARG A 34 -12.74 15.02 12.07
N GLU A 35 -13.59 16.03 12.21
CA GLU A 35 -14.69 16.03 13.19
C GLU A 35 -15.78 14.99 12.86
N ASP A 36 -15.84 14.51 11.60
CA ASP A 36 -16.92 13.65 11.08
C ASP A 36 -16.50 12.21 10.73
N GLU A 37 -15.46 11.64 11.33
CA GLU A 37 -15.19 10.21 11.13
C GLU A 37 -16.24 9.34 11.82
N THR A 38 -17.04 8.64 11.03
CA THR A 38 -18.06 7.71 11.52
C THR A 38 -17.43 6.44 12.09
N LYS A 39 -18.14 5.76 13.00
CA LYS A 39 -17.69 4.46 13.57
C LYS A 39 -17.44 3.41 12.49
N LEU A 40 -18.25 3.42 11.43
CA LEU A 40 -18.11 2.51 10.29
C LEU A 40 -16.82 2.78 9.50
N GLU A 41 -16.51 4.04 9.20
CA GLU A 41 -15.26 4.39 8.50
C GLU A 41 -14.03 3.93 9.28
N ARG A 42 -14.00 4.15 10.60
CA ARG A 42 -12.92 3.67 11.46
C ARG A 42 -12.80 2.15 11.44
N PHE A 43 -13.92 1.45 11.49
CA PHE A 43 -13.94 -0.01 11.43
C PHE A 43 -13.42 -0.53 10.07
N LEU A 44 -13.87 0.06 8.96
CA LEU A 44 -13.40 -0.31 7.62
C LEU A 44 -11.90 -0.04 7.43
N MET A 45 -11.39 1.09 7.94
CA MET A 45 -9.95 1.38 7.92
C MET A 45 -9.15 0.37 8.75
N PHE A 46 -9.69 -0.07 9.89
CA PHE A 46 -9.08 -1.10 10.73
C PHE A 46 -9.08 -2.46 10.03
N CYS A 47 -10.20 -2.88 9.43
CA CYS A 47 -10.28 -4.10 8.63
C CYS A 47 -9.28 -4.08 7.46
N ASN A 48 -9.19 -2.96 6.74
CA ASN A 48 -8.23 -2.80 5.66
C ASN A 48 -6.78 -2.86 6.16
N PHE A 49 -6.48 -2.28 7.32
CA PHE A 49 -5.16 -2.40 7.94
C PHE A 49 -4.80 -3.85 8.28
N ILE A 50 -5.74 -4.60 8.88
CA ILE A 50 -5.54 -6.03 9.15
C ILE A 50 -5.32 -6.81 7.85
N GLY A 51 -6.19 -6.60 6.86
CA GLY A 51 -6.14 -7.29 5.57
C GLY A 51 -4.84 -7.05 4.80
N MET A 52 -4.39 -5.81 4.71
CA MET A 52 -3.22 -5.43 3.90
C MET A 52 -1.89 -5.61 4.64
N GLN A 53 -1.88 -5.50 5.98
CA GLN A 53 -0.64 -5.49 6.76
C GLN A 53 -0.48 -6.74 7.62
N VAL A 54 -1.49 -7.11 8.40
CA VAL A 54 -1.33 -8.16 9.42
C VAL A 54 -1.39 -9.54 8.79
N ILE A 55 -2.39 -9.82 7.93
CA ILE A 55 -2.57 -11.13 7.30
C ILE A 55 -1.35 -11.53 6.44
N PRO A 56 -0.80 -10.67 5.56
CA PRO A 56 0.37 -11.01 4.74
C PRO A 56 1.63 -11.25 5.58
N LEU A 57 1.81 -10.53 6.69
CA LEU A 57 2.93 -10.78 7.61
C LEU A 57 2.75 -12.11 8.35
N ILE A 58 1.54 -12.42 8.81
CA ILE A 58 1.26 -13.73 9.42
C ILE A 58 1.55 -14.85 8.41
N TYR A 59 1.12 -14.70 7.16
CA TYR A 59 1.41 -15.66 6.09
C TYR A 59 2.92 -15.88 5.91
N VAL A 60 3.71 -14.80 5.83
CA VAL A 60 5.17 -14.90 5.66
C VAL A 60 5.86 -15.53 6.88
N PHE A 61 5.46 -15.16 8.10
CA PHE A 61 6.18 -15.57 9.31
C PHE A 61 5.61 -16.84 9.98
N THR A 62 4.48 -17.38 9.52
CA THR A 62 3.82 -18.52 10.17
C THR A 62 3.24 -19.50 9.15
N SER A 63 3.24 -20.79 9.50
CA SER A 63 2.65 -21.86 8.68
C SER A 63 1.13 -22.02 8.87
N TRP A 64 0.47 -21.03 9.49
CA TRP A 64 -0.96 -21.13 9.85
C TRP A 64 -1.88 -20.97 8.63
N LEU A 65 -1.36 -20.35 7.57
CA LEU A 65 -2.12 -20.06 6.36
C LEU A 65 -1.71 -20.95 5.17
N ASP A 66 -0.90 -21.98 5.39
CA ASP A 66 -0.47 -22.94 4.36
C ASP A 66 -1.67 -23.61 3.67
N SER A 67 -2.77 -23.82 4.40
CA SER A 67 -4.02 -24.36 3.84
C SER A 67 -4.67 -23.47 2.77
N ALA A 68 -4.26 -22.20 2.67
CA ALA A 68 -4.76 -21.23 1.70
C ALA A 68 -3.77 -21.00 0.54
N ASP A 69 -2.75 -21.85 0.40
CA ASP A 69 -1.77 -21.76 -0.67
C ASP A 69 -2.30 -22.18 -2.04
N TYR A 70 -1.66 -21.65 -3.08
CA TYR A 70 -2.02 -21.89 -4.47
C TYR A 70 -0.79 -21.73 -5.37
N HIS A 71 -0.52 -22.66 -6.28
CA HIS A 71 0.64 -22.53 -7.15
C HIS A 71 0.40 -21.57 -8.32
N LEU A 72 1.35 -20.66 -8.53
CA LEU A 72 1.46 -19.82 -9.72
C LEU A 72 2.76 -20.13 -10.47
N PRO A 73 2.86 -19.77 -11.75
CA PRO A 73 4.13 -19.85 -12.47
C PRO A 73 5.08 -18.73 -12.00
N THR A 74 6.39 -18.96 -12.06
CA THR A 74 7.42 -17.99 -11.61
C THR A 74 7.29 -16.60 -12.25
N TRP A 75 6.83 -16.52 -13.51
CA TRP A 75 6.59 -15.24 -14.18
C TRP A 75 5.52 -14.39 -13.48
N ALA A 76 4.54 -15.01 -12.81
CA ALA A 76 3.52 -14.31 -12.05
C ALA A 76 4.13 -13.58 -10.84
N GLY A 77 5.11 -14.19 -10.17
CA GLY A 77 5.88 -13.53 -9.11
C GLY A 77 6.69 -12.33 -9.61
N VAL A 78 7.28 -12.43 -10.81
CA VAL A 78 7.97 -11.30 -11.45
C VAL A 78 6.99 -10.16 -11.77
N VAL A 79 5.82 -10.49 -12.32
CA VAL A 79 4.75 -9.51 -12.55
C VAL A 79 4.30 -8.88 -11.24
N GLY A 80 4.12 -9.67 -10.18
CA GLY A 80 3.80 -9.20 -8.84
C GLY A 80 4.82 -8.19 -8.31
N ALA A 81 6.11 -8.47 -8.47
CA ALA A 81 7.18 -7.55 -8.07
C ALA A 81 7.13 -6.21 -8.83
N VAL A 82 6.91 -6.26 -10.15
CA VAL A 82 6.78 -5.05 -10.98
C VAL A 82 5.54 -4.25 -10.59
N VAL A 83 4.41 -4.92 -10.38
CA VAL A 83 3.15 -4.29 -9.95
C VAL A 83 3.31 -3.65 -8.57
N PHE A 84 3.99 -4.31 -7.63
CA PHE A 84 4.24 -3.74 -6.31
C PHE A 84 5.16 -2.51 -6.38
N GLY A 85 6.25 -2.59 -7.17
CA GLY A 85 7.13 -1.46 -7.39
C GLY A 85 6.37 -0.24 -7.96
N PHE A 86 5.49 -0.48 -8.93
CA PHE A 86 4.62 0.58 -9.47
C PHE A 86 3.61 1.09 -8.43
N ALA A 87 3.02 0.22 -7.61
CA ALA A 87 2.12 0.60 -6.53
C ALA A 87 2.81 1.53 -5.52
N LEU A 88 4.05 1.21 -5.11
CA LEU A 88 4.84 2.06 -4.21
C LEU A 88 5.21 3.40 -4.83
N TRP A 89 5.63 3.40 -6.10
CA TRP A 89 5.90 4.63 -6.83
C TRP A 89 4.65 5.51 -6.88
N LEU A 90 3.50 4.95 -7.22
CA LEU A 90 2.23 5.66 -7.30
C LEU A 90 1.80 6.18 -5.93
N PHE A 91 2.00 5.37 -4.88
CA PHE A 91 1.70 5.75 -3.50
C PHE A 91 2.57 6.93 -3.02
N TRP A 92 3.88 6.83 -3.23
CA TRP A 92 4.82 7.91 -2.93
C TRP A 92 4.50 9.16 -3.73
N ARG A 93 4.23 9.02 -5.04
CA ARG A 93 3.93 10.14 -5.93
C ARG A 93 2.62 10.82 -5.56
N SER A 94 1.60 10.05 -5.16
CA SER A 94 0.34 10.58 -4.66
C SER A 94 0.58 11.49 -3.45
N HIS A 95 1.39 11.04 -2.48
CA HIS A 95 1.75 11.85 -1.33
C HIS A 95 2.61 13.08 -1.71
N ALA A 96 3.54 12.92 -2.64
CA ALA A 96 4.40 14.01 -3.10
C ALA A 96 3.62 15.11 -3.84
N ASP A 97 2.70 14.76 -4.73
CA ASP A 97 1.87 15.72 -5.47
C ASP A 97 0.83 16.39 -4.54
N LEU A 98 0.29 15.65 -3.56
CA LEU A 98 -0.57 16.22 -2.51
C LEU A 98 0.21 17.19 -1.61
N GLY A 99 1.45 16.82 -1.22
CA GLY A 99 2.33 17.60 -0.37
C GLY A 99 2.97 18.81 -1.06
N ARG A 100 3.14 18.80 -2.39
CA ARG A 100 3.59 19.97 -3.17
C ARG A 100 2.55 21.09 -3.22
N SER A 101 1.27 20.75 -3.08
CA SER A 101 0.18 21.71 -2.97
C SER A 101 -0.09 22.11 -1.50
N TRP A 102 0.64 21.54 -0.54
CA TRP A 102 0.54 21.85 0.88
C TRP A 102 1.51 22.98 1.23
N THR A 103 1.05 24.22 1.04
CA THR A 103 1.76 25.41 1.51
C THR A 103 1.47 25.61 3.01
N VAL A 104 2.51 25.86 3.82
CA VAL A 104 2.46 26.07 5.28
C VAL A 104 1.72 27.36 5.68
N ASP A 105 1.35 28.20 4.73
CA ASP A 105 0.67 29.47 4.96
C ASP A 105 -0.86 29.29 4.92
N LEU A 106 -1.44 29.00 6.09
CA LEU A 106 -2.88 28.96 6.34
C LEU A 106 -3.45 30.39 6.43
N LYS A 107 -3.39 31.14 5.33
CA LYS A 107 -4.47 32.09 5.06
C LYS A 107 -5.55 31.30 4.35
N ILE A 108 -6.65 31.06 5.04
CA ILE A 108 -7.92 30.65 4.43
C ILE A 108 -8.25 31.74 3.39
N ARG A 109 -7.82 31.53 2.14
CA ARG A 109 -8.54 32.07 1.00
C ARG A 109 -9.57 31.02 0.63
N GLU A 110 -10.73 31.49 0.22
CA GLU A 110 -11.93 30.76 -0.19
C GLU A 110 -11.72 29.79 -1.39
N GLU A 111 -10.47 29.44 -1.69
CA GLU A 111 -10.00 28.64 -2.82
C GLU A 111 -9.39 27.33 -2.30
N HIS A 112 -10.22 26.37 -1.87
CA HIS A 112 -9.82 24.96 -1.87
C HIS A 112 -9.57 24.55 -3.33
N LYS A 113 -8.35 24.77 -3.84
CA LYS A 113 -8.01 24.39 -5.22
C LYS A 113 -7.91 22.88 -5.32
N LEU A 114 -8.76 22.32 -6.17
CA LEU A 114 -8.65 20.94 -6.63
C LEU A 114 -7.27 20.74 -7.26
N ILE A 115 -6.46 19.86 -6.68
CA ILE A 115 -5.17 19.49 -7.25
C ILE A 115 -5.47 18.69 -8.53
N THR A 116 -5.14 19.26 -9.68
CA THR A 116 -5.31 18.63 -11.00
C THR A 116 -3.99 18.39 -11.72
N ASP A 117 -2.87 18.64 -11.04
CA ASP A 117 -1.53 18.46 -11.57
C ASP A 117 -0.95 17.07 -11.27
N GLY A 118 0.08 16.69 -12.04
CA GLY A 118 0.80 15.42 -11.84
C GLY A 118 -0.08 14.19 -12.05
N VAL A 119 -0.05 13.27 -11.09
CA VAL A 119 -0.85 12.03 -11.17
C VAL A 119 -2.35 12.31 -11.08
N PHE A 120 -2.75 13.35 -10.34
CA PHE A 120 -4.16 13.73 -10.16
C PHE A 120 -4.83 14.19 -11.47
N LYS A 121 -4.04 14.57 -12.48
CA LYS A 121 -4.55 14.85 -13.84
C LYS A 121 -5.18 13.61 -14.50
N HIS A 122 -4.67 12.42 -14.19
CA HIS A 122 -5.03 11.17 -14.84
C HIS A 122 -5.88 10.28 -13.94
N ILE A 123 -5.64 10.30 -12.63
CA ILE A 123 -6.32 9.43 -11.66
C ILE A 123 -6.85 10.29 -10.53
N ARG A 124 -8.17 10.28 -10.31
CA ARG A 124 -8.82 11.07 -9.24
C ARG A 124 -8.45 10.61 -7.83
N HIS A 125 -8.20 9.31 -7.65
CA HIS A 125 -7.85 8.70 -6.36
C HIS A 125 -6.61 7.81 -6.49
N PRO A 126 -5.42 8.39 -6.73
CA PRO A 126 -4.23 7.61 -7.03
C PRO A 126 -3.71 6.81 -5.82
N MET A 127 -3.98 7.27 -4.59
CA MET A 127 -3.73 6.48 -3.39
C MET A 127 -4.57 5.20 -3.36
N TYR A 128 -5.84 5.25 -3.75
CA TYR A 128 -6.69 4.05 -3.75
C TYR A 128 -6.24 3.08 -4.84
N ALA A 129 -5.90 3.59 -6.03
CA ALA A 129 -5.30 2.79 -7.09
C ALA A 129 -4.02 2.07 -6.61
N ALA A 130 -3.16 2.76 -5.86
CA ALA A 130 -1.96 2.15 -5.29
C ALA A 130 -2.28 1.03 -4.28
N HIS A 131 -3.29 1.19 -3.41
CA HIS A 131 -3.68 0.14 -2.46
C HIS A 131 -4.31 -1.08 -3.17
N TRP A 132 -5.07 -0.86 -4.24
CA TRP A 132 -5.58 -1.96 -5.07
C TRP A 132 -4.45 -2.75 -5.74
N LEU A 133 -3.50 -2.05 -6.35
CA LEU A 133 -2.33 -2.67 -6.96
C LEU A 133 -1.47 -3.41 -5.94
N TRP A 134 -1.35 -2.87 -4.72
CA TRP A 134 -0.67 -3.54 -3.61
C TRP A 134 -1.35 -4.88 -3.28
N GLY A 135 -2.68 -4.90 -3.11
CA GLY A 135 -3.40 -6.14 -2.83
C GLY A 135 -3.25 -7.20 -3.93
N VAL A 136 -3.28 -6.78 -5.20
CA VAL A 136 -3.02 -7.67 -6.34
C VAL A 136 -1.58 -8.20 -6.32
N ALA A 137 -0.60 -7.32 -6.06
CA ALA A 137 0.80 -7.71 -5.97
C ALA A 137 1.06 -8.69 -4.82
N GLN A 138 0.38 -8.52 -3.69
CA GLN A 138 0.43 -9.46 -2.56
C GLN A 138 0.01 -10.86 -2.98
N ALA A 139 -1.12 -11.01 -3.67
CA ALA A 139 -1.53 -12.31 -4.20
C ALA A 139 -0.51 -12.88 -5.21
N LEU A 140 0.01 -12.04 -6.11
CA LEU A 140 0.98 -12.50 -7.10
C LEU A 140 2.36 -12.86 -6.53
N LEU A 141 2.72 -12.36 -5.35
CA LEU A 141 4.01 -12.63 -4.68
C LEU A 141 3.90 -13.72 -3.61
N LEU A 142 2.75 -13.83 -2.94
CA LEU A 142 2.50 -14.74 -1.83
C LEU A 142 1.59 -15.88 -2.29
N TRP A 143 2.21 -16.89 -2.90
CA TRP A 143 1.52 -18.04 -3.49
C TRP A 143 2.20 -19.38 -3.16
N ASN A 144 3.01 -19.49 -2.10
CA ASN A 144 3.89 -20.66 -1.95
C ASN A 144 3.33 -21.79 -1.09
N TRP A 145 3.12 -22.96 -1.70
CA TRP A 145 2.82 -24.26 -1.07
C TRP A 145 4.06 -25.04 -0.54
N ARG A 146 5.27 -24.46 -0.59
CA ARG A 146 6.57 -25.17 -0.53
C ARG A 146 6.80 -26.01 -1.80
N GLU A 147 8.04 -25.97 -2.26
CA GLU A 147 8.51 -26.47 -3.55
C GLU A 147 8.17 -27.95 -3.77
N ASN A 148 7.55 -28.28 -4.91
CA ASN A 148 7.47 -29.66 -5.40
C ASN A 148 8.88 -30.13 -5.79
N ASP A 149 9.33 -31.17 -5.09
CA ASP A 149 10.17 -32.29 -5.54
C ASP A 149 11.44 -32.00 -6.36
N ALA A 150 12.58 -32.07 -5.66
CA ALA A 150 13.70 -32.94 -6.03
C ALA A 150 14.33 -33.57 -4.77
#